data_AF-A0AA36JK57-F1
#
_entry.id   AF-A0AA36JK57-F1
#
_cell.length_a   1.000
_cell.length_b   1.000
_cell.length_c   1.000
_cell.angle_alpha   90.00
_cell.angle_beta   90.00
_cell.angle_gamma   90.00
#
_symmetry.space_group_name_H-M   'P 1'
#
loop_
_entity.id
_entity.type
_entity.pdbx_description
1 polymer ?
#
loop_
_entity_poly.entity_id
_entity_poly.type
_entity_poly.pdbx_seq_one_letter_code
_entity_poly.pdbx_strand_id
1 'polypeptide(L)'
;MPFSDLEIFAAILAAAAHDLGHDGKSSRYHTTTESPLALLYNDSSVLEMMHCSIFFAVLRSQGSNILNDLEHADRQAFRQQAIRMILDTDLAKHFDQVKKFRESHVDVEVYSPEERTVEQRTDVLSFMLKLSDIGGSAKPFALHAQWATRINAELLGLNGTTVDKAIIQAGS
;
A
#
# COMPACT_ATOMS: atom_id res chain seq x y z
N MET A 1 -6.17 -0.74 20.98
CA MET A 1 -5.06 -1.40 20.25
C MET A 1 -3.79 -0.68 20.64
N PRO A 2 -2.68 -1.37 20.95
CA PRO A 2 -1.49 -0.73 21.49
C PRO A 2 -0.62 -0.15 20.36
N PHE A 3 -1.20 0.70 19.52
CA PHE A 3 -0.47 1.49 18.53
C PHE A 3 -0.37 2.93 19.04
N SER A 4 0.78 3.55 18.85
CA SER A 4 0.94 4.98 19.15
C SER A 4 0.17 5.84 18.14
N ASP A 5 -0.12 7.09 18.51
CA ASP A 5 -0.76 8.04 17.58
C ASP A 5 0.09 8.25 16.32
N LEU A 6 1.41 8.25 16.46
CA LEU A 6 2.34 8.35 15.32
C LEU A 6 2.25 7.12 14.41
N GLU A 7 2.12 5.92 14.98
CA GLU A 7 1.99 4.68 14.21
C GLU A 7 0.66 4.64 13.44
N ILE A 8 -0.43 5.08 14.05
CA ILE A 8 -1.74 5.18 13.40
C ILE A 8 -1.71 6.24 12.30
N PHE A 9 -1.11 7.40 12.57
CA PHE A 9 -0.97 8.48 11.60
C PHE A 9 -0.14 8.04 10.39
N ALA A 10 0.97 7.35 10.59
CA ALA A 10 1.78 6.74 9.53
C ALA A 10 0.97 5.73 8.71
N ALA A 11 0.19 4.87 9.36
CA ALA A 11 -0.65 3.88 8.68
C ALA A 11 -1.71 4.51 7.77
N ILE A 12 -2.39 5.55 8.24
CA ILE A 12 -3.41 6.26 7.47
C ILE A 12 -2.79 6.94 6.24
N LEU A 13 -1.66 7.62 6.41
CA LEU A 13 -1.00 8.29 5.29
C LEU A 13 -0.35 7.30 4.30
N ALA A 14 0.23 6.21 4.79
CA ALA A 14 0.70 5.13 3.93
C ALA A 14 -0.45 4.54 3.10
N ALA A 15 -1.61 4.30 3.71
CA ALA A 15 -2.80 3.84 2.99
C ALA A 15 -3.29 4.85 1.94
N ALA A 16 -3.24 6.16 2.23
CA ALA A 16 -3.60 7.18 1.25
C ALA A 16 -2.59 7.29 0.09
N ALA A 17 -1.34 6.93 0.33
CA ALA A 17 -0.24 7.12 -0.61
C ALA A 17 0.19 5.85 -1.36
N HIS A 18 -0.32 4.67 -0.99
CA HIS A 18 0.25 3.39 -1.46
C HIS A 18 0.25 3.21 -2.99
N ASP A 19 -0.71 3.82 -3.70
CA ASP A 19 -0.81 3.83 -5.18
C ASP A 19 -0.60 5.23 -5.80
N LEU A 20 0.04 6.16 -5.08
CA LEU A 20 0.16 7.54 -5.53
C LEU A 20 0.96 7.66 -6.84
N GLY A 21 0.34 8.20 -7.88
CA GLY A 21 0.97 8.38 -9.19
C GLY A 21 0.99 7.13 -10.07
N HIS A 22 0.21 6.09 -9.73
CA HIS A 22 0.05 4.89 -10.55
C HIS A 22 -0.41 5.24 -11.98
N ASP A 23 0.25 4.65 -12.99
CA ASP A 23 0.02 4.94 -14.41
C ASP A 23 -0.87 3.89 -15.12
N GLY A 24 -1.43 2.97 -14.34
CA GLY A 24 -2.30 1.89 -14.83
C GLY A 24 -1.53 0.67 -15.36
N LYS A 25 -0.20 0.60 -15.12
CA LYS A 25 0.65 -0.50 -15.56
C LYS A 25 1.24 -1.21 -14.36
N SER A 26 1.53 -2.51 -14.51
CA SER A 26 2.14 -3.30 -13.44
C SER A 26 3.66 -3.07 -13.34
N SER A 27 4.23 -3.31 -12.16
CA SER A 27 5.69 -3.36 -11.97
C SER A 27 6.37 -4.30 -12.99
N ARG A 28 5.74 -5.43 -13.35
CA ARG A 28 6.26 -6.35 -14.38
C ARG A 28 6.30 -5.74 -15.78
N TYR A 29 5.33 -4.91 -16.14
CA TYR A 29 5.38 -4.17 -17.40
C TYR A 29 6.60 -3.26 -17.43
N HIS A 30 6.83 -2.51 -16.35
CA HIS A 30 7.96 -1.58 -16.25
C HIS A 30 9.32 -2.28 -16.38
N THR A 31 9.50 -3.42 -15.72
CA THR A 31 10.75 -4.20 -15.80
C THR A 31 10.93 -4.82 -17.18
N THR A 32 9.88 -5.43 -17.75
CA THR A 32 9.95 -6.08 -19.08
C THR A 32 10.22 -5.09 -20.20
N THR A 33 9.75 -3.85 -20.06
CA THR A 33 9.93 -2.78 -21.07
C THR A 33 11.13 -1.89 -20.83
N GLU A 34 11.93 -2.17 -19.80
CA GLU A 34 13.09 -1.36 -19.38
C GLU A 34 12.72 0.12 -19.23
N SER A 35 11.53 0.39 -18.69
CA SER A 35 11.04 1.76 -18.54
C SER A 35 11.97 2.59 -17.63
N PRO A 36 11.98 3.93 -17.75
CA PRO A 36 12.82 4.78 -16.88
C PRO A 36 12.63 4.53 -15.38
N LEU A 37 11.41 4.19 -14.95
CA LEU A 37 11.13 3.83 -13.55
C LEU A 37 11.82 2.53 -13.14
N ALA A 38 11.80 1.51 -13.99
CA ALA A 38 12.46 0.23 -13.71
C ALA A 38 13.98 0.40 -13.62
N LEU A 39 14.56 1.18 -14.51
CA LEU A 39 15.99 1.54 -14.46
C LEU A 39 16.33 2.33 -13.19
N LEU A 40 15.48 3.31 -12.81
CA LEU A 40 15.69 4.12 -11.61
C LEU A 40 15.65 3.29 -10.31
N TYR A 41 14.75 2.32 -10.23
CA TYR A 41 14.55 1.48 -9.05
C TYR A 41 15.18 0.08 -9.16
N ASN A 42 16.02 -0.14 -10.16
CA ASN A 42 16.77 -1.38 -10.39
C ASN A 42 15.86 -2.63 -10.32
N ASP A 43 14.72 -2.56 -11.01
CA ASP A 43 13.70 -3.63 -11.08
C ASP A 43 13.09 -4.07 -9.75
N SER A 44 13.36 -3.37 -8.65
CA SER A 44 12.92 -3.76 -7.31
C SER A 44 11.75 -2.92 -6.83
N SER A 45 10.58 -3.55 -6.62
CA SER A 45 9.35 -2.90 -6.11
C SER A 45 9.06 -1.58 -6.85
N VAL A 46 9.13 -1.62 -8.19
CA VAL A 46 9.27 -0.43 -9.04
C VAL A 46 8.19 0.62 -8.76
N LEU A 47 6.93 0.18 -8.69
CA LEU A 47 5.81 1.06 -8.40
C LEU A 47 5.79 1.51 -6.94
N GLU A 48 5.98 0.60 -5.98
CA GLU A 48 5.94 0.95 -4.56
C GLU A 48 7.06 1.93 -4.16
N MET A 49 8.23 1.83 -4.80
CA MET A 49 9.33 2.80 -4.66
C MET A 49 8.97 4.15 -5.27
N MET A 50 8.27 4.17 -6.41
CA MET A 50 7.73 5.39 -7.01
C MET A 50 6.70 6.04 -6.09
N HIS A 51 5.72 5.29 -5.59
CA HIS A 51 4.67 5.77 -4.68
C HIS A 51 5.28 6.44 -3.44
N CYS A 52 6.28 5.80 -2.82
CA CYS A 52 7.07 6.40 -1.73
C CYS A 52 7.73 7.71 -2.16
N SER A 53 8.41 7.72 -3.31
CA SER A 53 9.17 8.88 -3.77
C SER A 53 8.27 10.09 -4.03
N ILE A 54 7.13 9.88 -4.69
CA ILE A 54 6.13 10.93 -4.94
C ILE A 54 5.53 11.42 -3.62
N PHE A 55 5.15 10.50 -2.72
CA PHE A 55 4.57 10.86 -1.43
C PHE A 55 5.46 11.81 -0.62
N PHE A 56 6.75 11.48 -0.48
CA PHE A 56 7.66 12.35 0.27
C PHE A 56 8.07 13.61 -0.50
N ALA A 57 8.00 13.63 -1.83
CA ALA A 57 8.16 14.86 -2.60
C ALA A 57 6.98 15.81 -2.35
N VAL A 58 5.74 15.30 -2.32
CA VAL A 58 4.54 16.08 -1.99
C VAL A 58 4.64 16.65 -0.57
N LEU A 59 5.01 15.84 0.42
CA LEU A 59 5.20 16.31 1.80
C LEU A 59 6.28 17.39 1.94
N ARG A 60 7.24 17.48 1.02
CA ARG A 60 8.28 18.52 1.02
C ARG A 60 7.89 19.77 0.23
N SER A 61 6.77 19.74 -0.49
CA SER A 61 6.29 20.90 -1.23
C SER A 61 5.77 22.00 -0.29
N GLN A 62 5.88 23.25 -0.72
CA GLN A 62 5.41 24.39 0.09
C GLN A 62 3.90 24.29 0.33
N GLY A 63 3.48 24.46 1.58
CA GLY A 63 2.07 24.40 1.99
C GLY A 63 1.51 22.99 2.23
N SER A 64 2.25 21.92 1.91
CA SER A 64 1.77 20.54 2.03
C SER A 64 2.43 19.74 3.15
N ASN A 65 3.42 20.32 3.85
CA ASN A 65 4.16 19.60 4.89
C ASN A 65 3.36 19.49 6.20
N ILE A 66 2.50 18.48 6.25
CA ILE A 66 1.72 18.11 7.45
C ILE A 66 2.58 17.50 8.58
N LEU A 67 3.89 17.31 8.37
CA LEU A 67 4.83 16.79 9.36
C LEU A 67 5.66 17.90 10.05
N ASN A 68 5.39 19.18 9.76
CA ASN A 68 6.21 20.30 10.23
C ASN A 68 6.34 20.37 11.76
N ASP A 69 5.25 20.09 12.47
CA ASP A 69 5.17 20.21 13.93
C ASP A 69 5.71 18.99 14.67
N LEU A 70 6.03 17.90 13.96
CA LEU A 70 6.66 16.72 14.56
C LEU A 70 8.13 16.98 14.86
N GLU A 71 8.64 16.41 15.96
CA GLU A 71 10.06 16.44 16.26
C GLU A 71 10.88 15.66 15.21
N HIS A 72 12.19 15.91 15.17
CA HIS A 72 13.05 15.22 14.20
C HIS A 72 13.01 13.70 14.35
N ALA A 73 12.97 13.18 15.59
CA ALA A 73 12.88 11.75 15.85
C ALA A 73 11.57 11.15 15.31
N ASP A 74 10.44 11.81 15.59
CA ASP A 74 9.12 11.36 15.12
C ASP A 74 8.99 11.42 13.59
N ARG A 75 9.54 12.45 12.94
CA ARG A 75 9.59 12.51 11.47
C ARG A 75 10.39 11.37 10.86
N GLN A 76 11.49 10.97 11.51
CA GLN A 76 12.27 9.82 11.05
C GLN A 76 11.52 8.50 11.27
N ALA A 77 10.92 8.30 12.44
CA ALA A 77 10.12 7.12 12.74
C ALA A 77 8.92 6.99 11.79
N PHE A 78 8.17 8.08 11.58
CA PHE A 78 7.10 8.18 10.60
C PHE A 78 7.58 7.78 9.21
N ARG A 79 8.71 8.35 8.76
CA ARG A 79 9.25 8.07 7.42
C ARG A 79 9.59 6.60 7.26
N GLN A 80 10.27 6.00 8.23
CA GLN A 80 10.66 4.59 8.18
C GLN A 80 9.43 3.68 8.12
N GLN A 81 8.44 3.94 8.97
CA GLN A 81 7.22 3.16 9.01
C GLN A 81 6.39 3.30 7.72
N ALA A 82 6.16 4.52 7.23
CA ALA A 82 5.38 4.74 6.01
C ALA A 82 6.05 4.12 4.78
N ILE A 83 7.38 4.22 4.64
CA ILE A 83 8.12 3.54 3.56
C ILE A 83 7.93 2.03 3.66
N ARG A 84 8.08 1.46 4.85
CA ARG A 84 7.94 0.02 5.04
C ARG A 84 6.54 -0.46 4.65
N MET A 85 5.51 0.24 5.11
CA MET A 85 4.12 -0.11 4.83
C MET A 85 3.78 -0.05 3.34
N ILE A 86 4.22 1.00 2.63
CA ILE A 86 4.00 1.12 1.18
C ILE A 86 4.79 0.03 0.43
N LEU A 87 6.06 -0.21 0.77
CA LEU A 87 6.84 -1.27 0.12
C LEU A 87 6.30 -2.68 0.37
N ASP A 88 5.55 -2.87 1.45
CA ASP A 88 4.93 -4.13 1.80
C ASP A 88 3.62 -4.39 1.00
N THR A 89 3.06 -3.41 0.29
CA THR A 89 1.91 -3.64 -0.61
C THR A 89 2.28 -4.42 -1.86
N ASP A 90 3.56 -4.41 -2.26
CA ASP A 90 4.09 -5.21 -3.39
C ASP A 90 3.62 -6.68 -3.33
N LEU A 91 2.82 -7.08 -4.32
CA LEU A 91 2.25 -8.42 -4.40
C LEU A 91 3.27 -9.49 -4.75
N ALA A 92 4.42 -9.14 -5.35
CA ALA A 92 5.48 -10.10 -5.61
C ALA A 92 6.04 -10.71 -4.32
N LYS A 93 5.94 -9.99 -3.19
CA LYS A 93 6.41 -10.41 -1.86
C LYS A 93 5.33 -11.07 -1.00
N HIS A 94 4.10 -11.21 -1.51
CA HIS A 94 2.94 -11.59 -0.70
C HIS A 94 3.15 -12.90 0.07
N PHE A 95 3.57 -13.98 -0.60
CA PHE A 95 3.70 -15.28 0.05
C PHE A 95 4.80 -15.31 1.10
N ASP A 96 5.93 -14.64 0.86
CA ASP A 96 7.01 -14.51 1.84
C ASP A 96 6.58 -13.72 3.06
N GLN A 97 5.81 -12.64 2.87
CA GLN A 97 5.24 -11.85 3.96
C GLN A 97 4.22 -12.66 4.76
N VAL A 98 3.31 -13.39 4.12
CA VAL A 98 2.32 -14.26 4.82
C VAL A 98 3.02 -15.31 5.66
N LYS A 99 4.08 -15.94 5.13
CA LYS A 99 4.87 -16.92 5.87
C LYS A 99 5.50 -16.29 7.11
N LYS A 100 6.23 -15.19 6.94
CA LYS A 100 6.88 -14.46 8.05
C LYS A 100 5.86 -14.00 9.09
N PHE A 101 4.70 -13.51 8.66
CA PHE A 101 3.64 -13.05 9.54
C PHE A 101 3.08 -14.18 10.40
N ARG A 102 2.84 -15.36 9.81
CA ARG A 102 2.40 -16.55 10.56
C ARG A 102 3.42 -16.96 11.62
N GLU A 103 4.67 -17.13 11.22
CA GLU A 103 5.76 -17.52 12.11
C GLU A 103 5.95 -16.53 13.27
N SER A 104 5.75 -15.23 13.04
CA SER A 104 6.05 -14.17 14.01
C SER A 104 4.87 -13.73 14.87
N HIS A 105 3.63 -14.01 14.46
CA HIS A 105 2.43 -13.47 15.12
C HIS A 105 1.30 -14.48 15.35
N VAL A 106 1.29 -15.59 14.64
CA VAL A 106 0.21 -16.60 14.73
C VAL A 106 0.68 -17.84 15.45
N ASP A 107 1.86 -18.35 15.08
CA ASP A 107 2.41 -19.61 15.58
C ASP A 107 3.25 -19.41 16.86
N VAL A 108 3.01 -18.31 17.60
CA VAL A 108 3.71 -17.98 18.84
C VAL A 108 2.97 -18.55 20.05
N GLU A 109 3.70 -19.20 20.98
CA GLU A 109 3.10 -19.85 22.16
C GLU A 109 2.47 -18.85 23.14
N VAL A 110 3.04 -17.64 23.25
CA VAL A 110 2.53 -16.57 24.11
C VAL A 110 2.25 -15.35 23.22
N TYR A 111 0.97 -15.00 23.11
CA TYR A 111 0.52 -13.83 22.37
C TYR A 111 0.15 -12.71 23.35
N SER A 112 0.95 -11.64 23.38
CA SER A 112 0.68 -10.44 24.16
C SER A 112 0.72 -9.21 23.23
N PRO A 113 -0.43 -8.65 22.84
CA PRO A 113 -0.49 -7.45 22.01
C PRO A 113 0.29 -6.26 22.56
N GLU A 114 0.28 -6.10 23.88
CA GLU A 114 0.86 -4.97 24.62
C GLU A 114 2.39 -5.03 24.66
N GLU A 115 2.98 -6.22 24.51
CA GLU A 115 4.43 -6.44 24.59
C GLU A 115 5.13 -6.39 23.22
N ARG A 116 4.38 -6.06 22.15
CA ARG A 116 4.96 -5.99 20.80
C ARG A 116 6.05 -4.93 20.69
N THR A 117 7.16 -5.30 20.06
CA THR A 117 8.17 -4.34 19.63
C THR A 117 7.63 -3.41 18.54
N VAL A 118 8.32 -2.30 18.27
CA VAL A 118 7.96 -1.35 17.20
C VAL A 118 7.92 -2.07 15.84
N GLU A 119 8.86 -2.98 15.59
CA GLU A 119 8.94 -3.78 14.38
C GLU A 119 7.73 -4.71 14.25
N GLN A 120 7.37 -5.43 15.31
CA GLN A 120 6.20 -6.31 15.32
C GLN A 120 4.89 -5.52 15.14
N ARG A 121 4.78 -4.31 15.69
CA ARG A 121 3.63 -3.43 15.45
C ARG A 121 3.59 -2.94 14.01
N THR A 122 4.75 -2.62 13.43
CA THR A 122 4.87 -2.23 12.02
C THR A 122 4.48 -3.38 11.10
N ASP A 123 4.92 -4.61 11.37
CA ASP A 123 4.55 -5.80 10.59
C ASP A 123 3.03 -6.02 10.61
N VAL A 124 2.38 -5.85 11.77
CA VAL A 124 0.91 -5.90 11.89
C VAL A 124 0.24 -4.80 11.05
N LEU A 125 0.71 -3.55 11.14
CA LEU A 125 0.12 -2.44 10.36
C LEU A 125 0.33 -2.60 8.85
N SER A 126 1.52 -3.03 8.42
CA SER A 126 1.82 -3.39 7.02
C SER A 126 0.87 -4.48 6.52
N PHE A 127 0.68 -5.54 7.31
CA PHE A 127 -0.21 -6.63 6.94
C PHE A 127 -1.68 -6.18 6.88
N MET A 128 -2.12 -5.32 7.81
CA MET A 128 -3.45 -4.71 7.78
C MET A 128 -3.67 -3.84 6.53
N LEU A 129 -2.68 -3.04 6.14
CA LEU A 129 -2.74 -2.27 4.88
C LEU A 129 -2.86 -3.21 3.69
N LYS A 130 -2.02 -4.25 3.61
CA LYS A 130 -2.07 -5.22 2.52
C LYS A 130 -3.42 -5.96 2.44
N LEU A 131 -4.00 -6.34 3.58
CA LEU A 131 -5.35 -6.92 3.62
C LEU A 131 -6.43 -5.94 3.18
N SER A 132 -6.25 -4.65 3.47
CA SER A 132 -7.17 -3.60 3.04
C SER A 132 -7.13 -3.41 1.52
N ASP A 133 -5.94 -3.50 0.93
CA ASP A 133 -5.67 -3.41 -0.51
C ASP A 133 -6.28 -4.60 -1.28
N ILE A 134 -5.96 -5.84 -0.89
CA ILE A 134 -6.47 -7.04 -1.58
C ILE A 134 -7.88 -7.49 -1.13
N GLY A 135 -8.46 -6.80 -0.15
CA GLY A 135 -9.72 -7.19 0.52
C GLY A 135 -11.00 -6.96 -0.29
N GLY A 136 -10.89 -6.57 -1.57
CA GLY A 136 -12.03 -6.28 -2.44
C GLY A 136 -13.00 -7.46 -2.62
N SER A 137 -12.51 -8.71 -2.55
CA SER A 137 -13.33 -9.92 -2.65
C SER A 137 -14.16 -10.24 -1.39
N ALA A 138 -13.77 -9.68 -0.24
CA ALA A 138 -14.51 -9.84 1.01
C ALA A 138 -15.65 -8.81 1.18
N LYS A 139 -15.80 -7.86 0.24
CA LYS A 139 -16.89 -6.88 0.24
C LYS A 139 -18.20 -7.53 -0.25
N PRO A 140 -19.37 -6.94 0.07
CA PRO A 140 -20.64 -7.36 -0.52
C PRO A 140 -20.55 -7.46 -2.04
N PHE A 141 -21.21 -8.46 -2.64
CA PHE A 141 -21.08 -8.79 -4.06
C PHE A 141 -21.23 -7.59 -5.00
N ALA A 142 -22.20 -6.71 -4.73
CA ALA A 142 -22.42 -5.51 -5.54
C ALA A 142 -21.20 -4.56 -5.58
N LEU A 143 -20.46 -4.44 -4.48
CA LEU A 143 -19.21 -3.66 -4.44
C LEU A 143 -18.06 -4.43 -5.06
N HIS A 144 -17.95 -5.73 -4.77
CA HIS A 144 -16.93 -6.59 -5.37
C HIS A 144 -17.00 -6.56 -6.90
N ALA A 145 -18.19 -6.67 -7.49
CA ALA A 145 -18.41 -6.64 -8.93
C ALA A 145 -17.95 -5.32 -9.56
N GLN A 146 -18.17 -4.19 -8.88
CA GLN A 146 -17.69 -2.87 -9.34
C GLN A 146 -16.17 -2.80 -9.36
N TRP A 147 -15.51 -3.24 -8.28
CA TRP A 147 -14.05 -3.29 -8.21
C TRP A 147 -13.44 -4.26 -9.24
N ALA A 148 -14.02 -5.45 -9.38
CA ALA A 148 -13.62 -6.44 -10.39
C ALA A 148 -13.74 -5.89 -11.83
N THR A 149 -14.78 -5.10 -12.10
CA THR A 149 -14.95 -4.45 -13.41
C THR A 149 -13.88 -3.39 -13.65
N ARG A 150 -13.55 -2.57 -12.64
CA ARG A 150 -12.52 -1.53 -12.72
C ARG A 150 -11.13 -2.11 -12.95
N ILE A 151 -10.73 -3.14 -12.19
CA ILE A 151 -9.41 -3.77 -12.37
C ILE A 151 -9.29 -4.46 -13.74
N ASN A 152 -10.34 -5.14 -14.20
CA ASN A 152 -10.33 -5.75 -15.55
C ASN A 152 -10.23 -4.70 -16.65
N ALA A 153 -10.91 -3.56 -16.47
CA ALA A 153 -10.81 -2.46 -17.41
C ALA A 153 -9.39 -1.88 -17.48
N GLU A 154 -8.74 -1.68 -16.33
CA GLU A 154 -7.35 -1.23 -16.28
C GLU A 154 -6.42 -2.21 -16.99
N LEU A 155 -6.55 -3.51 -16.70
CA LEU A 155 -5.76 -4.58 -17.35
C LEU A 155 -5.95 -4.63 -18.88
N LEU A 156 -7.13 -4.25 -19.37
CA LEU A 156 -7.45 -4.20 -20.79
C LEU A 156 -7.18 -2.82 -21.43
N GLY A 157 -6.72 -1.84 -20.66
CA GLY A 157 -6.49 -0.47 -21.14
C GLY A 157 -7.78 0.26 -21.55
N LEU A 158 -8.91 -0.06 -20.92
CA LEU A 158 -10.20 0.57 -21.20
C LEU A 158 -10.37 1.87 -20.42
N ASN A 159 -10.83 2.92 -21.10
CA ASN A 159 -11.04 4.24 -20.49
C ASN A 159 -12.24 4.24 -19.53
N GLY A 160 -12.20 5.07 -18.48
CA GLY A 160 -13.22 5.12 -17.41
C GLY A 160 -14.68 5.26 -17.90
N THR A 161 -14.92 5.97 -18.99
CA THR A 161 -16.27 6.13 -19.59
C THR A 161 -16.88 4.82 -20.09
N THR A 162 -16.05 3.87 -20.51
CA THR A 162 -16.49 2.53 -20.95
C THR A 162 -16.83 1.65 -19.74
N VAL A 163 -16.06 1.81 -18.65
CA VAL A 163 -16.21 1.06 -17.40
C VAL A 163 -17.49 1.45 -16.67
N ASP A 164 -17.75 2.76 -16.55
CA ASP A 164 -18.93 3.25 -15.83
C ASP A 164 -20.24 2.82 -16.51
N LYS A 165 -20.26 2.76 -17.85
CA LYS A 165 -21.41 2.24 -18.61
C LYS A 165 -21.66 0.75 -18.34
N ALA A 166 -20.59 -0.06 -18.28
CA ALA A 166 -20.69 -1.48 -18.00
C ALA A 166 -21.18 -1.76 -16.57
N ILE A 167 -20.71 -0.98 -15.59
CA ILE A 167 -21.15 -1.08 -14.19
C ILE A 167 -22.64 -0.74 -14.05
N ILE A 168 -23.12 0.32 -14.72
CA ILE A 168 -24.53 0.73 -14.66
C ILE A 168 -25.45 -0.33 -15.26
N GLN A 169 -25.05 -0.97 -16.36
CA GLN A 169 -25.82 -2.06 -16.99
C GLN A 169 -25.82 -3.37 -16.19
N ALA A 170 -24.80 -3.65 -15.38
CA ALA A 170 -24.72 -4.85 -14.55
C ALA A 170 -25.45 -4.72 -13.21
N GLY A 171 -25.82 -3.50 -12.80
CA GLY A 171 -26.52 -3.20 -11.55
C GLY A 171 -28.05 -3.03 -11.68
N SER A 172 -28.61 -3.16 -12.90
CA SER A 172 -30.05 -3.11 -13.21
C SER A 172 -30.59 -4.50 -13.53
#